data_AF-A0AA37GJA2-F1
#
_entry.id   AF-A0AA37GJA2-F1
#
_cell.length_a   1.000
_cell.length_b   1.000
_cell.length_c   1.000
_cell.angle_alpha   90.00
_cell.angle_beta   90.00
_cell.angle_gamma   90.00
#
_symmetry.space_group_name_H-M   'P 1'
#
loop_
_entity.id
_entity.type
_entity.pdbx_description
1 polymer ?
#
loop_
_entity_poly.entity_id
_entity_poly.type
_entity_poly.pdbx_seq_one_letter_code
_entity_poly.pdbx_strand_id
1 'polypeptide(L)'
;MDAKASSLPSIRADEVGLRRHVLLLAANVQQNVVELHGEAGRSIDELLTDLQKLVDFLAKRLTPDLLMFFSPIMMSDMVPRLIQVWLDAAVPSTLKNLDQFQAVIQSARSFCELLEANGFTGFTELKEWVGSAPSIWLAKCRETALDSVRVKMSNGLGAPRQVEKVEKQMVSRSEGKELTANGVAGTATDDDWGAAWGIDDDVEQPAEAADNTKSIQEEDDGADAWGWDDDNQAAESKEETKEPEPQQTGDDEDDAADAWGWGDDEATEQPEPKPQPAKTQTKKQKAAFGEPHESREMVLKETYHISSMPEPVLELILAILEDGAALTRPEYESSPVAAAAPGLFSLPTFALAMFRAVSPHYYSLDIGGNMFLYNDAMYLSERLADLASTWKAREDLTTRAQNMLRIDNDIKSLQNFATRAYTNELGVQKTVLRDLLGGDQSLMQQDELDSCVDSAVARVRSLAVTWESILARSVWYQAVGSLADAISSKIISDVMDASSIGQDDAYRVAQLIAKITELDDLFLPSRSTTAQGQQHVADEIPTTAQYAATWLRLKYLSEVLQSNLNEVRYLWNDSELGLYFSADEVVDLIEASFDANPRMRETIRAIRENPNPMHS
;
A
#
# COMPACT_ATOMS: atom_id res chain seq x y z
N MET A 1 17.44 41.72 -73.51
CA MET A 1 18.54 40.76 -73.73
C MET A 1 18.76 40.04 -72.41
N ASP A 2 18.66 38.71 -72.47
CA ASP A 2 19.15 37.68 -71.53
C ASP A 2 18.57 37.66 -70.11
N ALA A 3 17.68 36.74 -69.71
CA ALA A 3 17.74 35.26 -69.66
C ALA A 3 18.69 34.70 -68.58
N LYS A 4 18.14 34.25 -67.44
CA LYS A 4 18.08 32.82 -67.04
C LYS A 4 17.42 32.62 -65.67
N ALA A 5 16.65 31.55 -65.60
CA ALA A 5 15.91 31.05 -64.46
C ALA A 5 16.77 30.22 -63.48
N SER A 6 16.44 30.26 -62.19
CA SER A 6 15.96 29.11 -61.38
C SER A 6 16.24 29.32 -59.88
N SER A 7 15.20 29.35 -59.05
CA SER A 7 15.26 28.87 -57.65
C SER A 7 13.84 28.75 -57.08
N LEU A 8 13.50 27.56 -56.61
CA LEU A 8 12.26 27.16 -55.93
C LEU A 8 11.89 28.08 -54.74
N PRO A 9 10.60 28.22 -54.40
CA PRO A 9 10.20 28.52 -53.03
C PRO A 9 9.89 27.23 -52.25
N SER A 10 10.64 27.08 -51.16
CA SER A 10 10.44 26.17 -50.04
C SER A 10 9.01 26.22 -49.51
N ILE A 11 8.33 25.07 -49.47
CA ILE A 11 7.08 24.89 -48.73
C ILE A 11 7.45 24.54 -47.29
N ARG A 12 7.21 25.52 -46.41
CA ARG A 12 7.25 25.36 -44.96
C ARG A 12 6.14 24.39 -44.54
N ALA A 13 6.53 23.35 -43.81
CA ALA A 13 5.62 22.47 -43.10
C ALA A 13 5.10 23.24 -41.88
N ASP A 14 3.81 23.58 -41.90
CA ASP A 14 3.06 23.90 -40.68
C ASP A 14 2.16 22.70 -40.37
N GLU A 15 2.49 22.05 -39.26
CA GLU A 15 1.73 21.00 -38.59
C GLU A 15 0.41 21.56 -38.08
N VAL A 16 -0.67 21.37 -38.84
CA VAL A 16 -2.03 21.42 -38.30
C VAL A 16 -2.83 20.25 -38.85
N GLY A 17 -3.18 19.34 -37.94
CA GLY A 17 -3.94 18.11 -38.10
C GLY A 17 -4.88 18.02 -39.31
N LEU A 18 -4.39 17.40 -40.38
CA LEU A 18 -5.24 16.77 -41.38
C LEU A 18 -5.61 15.36 -40.88
N ARG A 19 -6.63 15.28 -40.02
CA ARG A 19 -7.48 14.08 -39.98
C ARG A 19 -8.15 13.99 -41.35
N ARG A 20 -7.55 13.24 -42.28
CA ARG A 20 -8.21 12.89 -43.54
C ARG A 20 -9.45 12.07 -43.19
N HIS A 21 -10.60 12.72 -43.20
CA HIS A 21 -11.90 12.06 -43.21
C HIS A 21 -11.96 11.19 -44.46
N VAL A 22 -11.76 9.88 -44.31
CA VAL A 22 -12.02 8.91 -45.36
C VAL A 22 -13.54 8.84 -45.49
N LEU A 23 -14.09 9.57 -46.46
CA LEU A 23 -15.45 9.36 -46.94
C LEU A 23 -15.52 7.94 -47.49
N LEU A 24 -16.19 7.04 -46.77
CA LEU A 24 -16.47 5.70 -47.27
C LEU A 24 -17.60 5.80 -48.28
N LEU A 25 -17.43 5.15 -49.41
CA LEU A 25 -18.39 5.13 -50.51
C LEU A 25 -19.16 3.81 -50.46
N ALA A 26 -20.48 3.84 -50.58
CA ALA A 26 -21.28 2.62 -50.57
C ALA A 26 -21.02 1.80 -51.84
N ALA A 27 -20.92 0.47 -51.71
CA ALA A 27 -20.67 -0.43 -52.83
C ALA A 27 -22.00 -0.87 -53.48
N ASN A 28 -22.23 -0.45 -54.73
CA ASN A 28 -23.32 -0.96 -55.56
C ASN A 28 -22.77 -1.91 -56.63
N VAL A 29 -23.22 -3.16 -56.62
CA VAL A 29 -22.78 -4.19 -57.56
C VAL A 29 -23.85 -4.41 -58.62
N GLN A 30 -23.61 -3.96 -59.85
CA GLN A 30 -24.49 -4.20 -61.00
C GLN A 30 -23.81 -5.10 -62.02
N GLN A 31 -24.26 -6.35 -62.14
CA GLN A 31 -23.82 -7.38 -63.10
C GLN A 31 -22.29 -7.48 -63.33
N ASN A 32 -21.67 -6.56 -64.08
CA ASN A 32 -20.24 -6.53 -64.41
C ASN A 32 -19.47 -5.32 -63.84
N VAL A 33 -20.11 -4.40 -63.12
CA VAL A 33 -19.50 -3.16 -62.62
C VAL A 33 -19.74 -3.03 -61.13
N VAL A 34 -18.68 -2.69 -60.38
CA VAL A 34 -18.78 -2.19 -59.01
C VAL A 34 -18.73 -0.68 -59.09
N GLU A 35 -19.83 -0.03 -58.71
CA GLU A 35 -19.93 1.42 -58.61
C GLU A 35 -19.84 1.80 -57.13
N LEU A 36 -18.85 2.62 -56.78
CA LEU A 36 -18.72 3.23 -55.47
C LEU A 36 -19.47 4.58 -55.50
N HIS A 37 -20.66 4.63 -54.94
CA HIS A 37 -21.53 5.81 -54.99
C HIS A 37 -22.15 6.13 -53.62
N GLY A 38 -22.31 7.43 -53.31
CA GLY A 38 -22.93 7.91 -52.07
C GLY A 38 -21.99 7.95 -50.85
N GLU A 39 -22.53 8.33 -49.69
CA GLU A 39 -21.87 8.13 -48.40
C GLU A 39 -22.26 6.73 -47.89
N ALA A 40 -21.27 5.89 -47.59
CA ALA A 40 -21.52 4.64 -46.87
C ALA A 40 -22.05 4.95 -45.47
N GLY A 41 -22.84 4.02 -44.93
CA GLY A 41 -23.24 4.07 -43.53
C GLY A 41 -22.08 4.28 -42.59
N ARG A 42 -22.34 5.00 -41.49
CA ARG A 42 -21.34 5.18 -40.42
C ARG A 42 -21.31 3.99 -39.45
N SER A 43 -21.98 2.89 -39.77
CA SER A 43 -22.09 1.70 -38.93
C SER A 43 -21.21 0.56 -39.45
N ILE A 44 -20.74 -0.29 -38.52
CA ILE A 44 -19.87 -1.43 -38.83
C ILE A 44 -20.63 -2.48 -39.64
N ASP A 45 -21.92 -2.68 -39.35
CA ASP A 45 -22.76 -3.64 -40.07
C ASP A 45 -22.94 -3.25 -41.55
N GLU A 46 -23.10 -1.96 -41.85
CA GLU A 46 -23.18 -1.48 -43.23
C GLU A 46 -21.85 -1.64 -43.97
N LEU A 47 -20.72 -1.36 -43.29
CA LEU A 47 -19.39 -1.58 -43.84
C LEU A 47 -19.15 -3.06 -44.16
N LEU A 48 -19.42 -3.96 -43.21
CA LEU A 48 -19.26 -5.40 -43.41
C LEU A 48 -20.17 -5.90 -44.52
N THR A 49 -21.39 -5.39 -44.63
CA THR A 49 -22.32 -5.73 -45.73
C THR A 49 -21.77 -5.29 -47.09
N ASP A 50 -21.17 -4.10 -47.18
CA ASP A 50 -20.56 -3.61 -48.43
C ASP A 50 -19.28 -4.37 -48.79
N LEU A 51 -18.47 -4.73 -47.80
CA LEU A 51 -17.32 -5.61 -47.98
C LEU A 51 -17.74 -7.01 -48.45
N GLN A 52 -18.81 -7.57 -47.89
CA GLN A 52 -19.38 -8.85 -48.35
C GLN A 52 -19.76 -8.78 -49.82
N LYS A 53 -20.47 -7.73 -50.27
CA LYS A 53 -20.82 -7.55 -51.70
C LYS A 53 -19.59 -7.50 -52.60
N LEU A 54 -18.53 -6.82 -52.16
CA LEU A 54 -17.30 -6.64 -52.92
C LEU A 54 -16.52 -7.96 -53.03
N VAL A 55 -16.36 -8.68 -51.91
CA VAL A 55 -15.74 -10.01 -51.85
C VAL A 55 -16.50 -11.01 -52.72
N ASP A 56 -17.83 -11.04 -52.65
CA ASP A 56 -18.67 -11.90 -53.48
C ASP A 56 -18.52 -11.59 -54.98
N PHE A 57 -18.45 -10.32 -55.33
CA PHE A 57 -18.23 -9.90 -56.71
C PHE A 57 -16.86 -10.36 -57.22
N LEU A 58 -15.80 -10.16 -56.42
CA LEU A 58 -14.44 -10.59 -56.75
C LEU A 58 -14.37 -12.11 -56.90
N ALA A 59 -14.95 -12.87 -55.97
CA ALA A 59 -15.00 -14.33 -56.01
C ALA A 59 -15.67 -14.87 -57.28
N LYS A 60 -16.78 -14.25 -57.72
CA LYS A 60 -17.54 -14.66 -58.92
C LYS A 60 -16.81 -14.31 -60.23
N ARG A 61 -15.86 -13.39 -60.21
CA ARG A 61 -15.24 -12.83 -61.43
C ARG A 61 -13.77 -13.19 -61.61
N LEU A 62 -13.05 -13.50 -60.54
CA LEU A 62 -11.67 -13.93 -60.58
C LEU A 62 -11.57 -15.45 -60.75
N THR A 63 -10.54 -15.91 -61.46
CA THR A 63 -10.21 -17.35 -61.47
C THR A 63 -9.59 -17.74 -60.13
N PRO A 64 -9.75 -19.02 -59.70
CA PRO A 64 -9.22 -19.49 -58.42
C PRO A 64 -7.71 -19.24 -58.26
N ASP A 65 -6.95 -19.41 -59.34
CA ASP A 65 -5.50 -19.16 -59.36
C ASP A 65 -5.16 -17.71 -59.05
N LEU A 66 -5.91 -16.75 -59.60
CA LEU A 66 -5.67 -15.33 -59.40
C LEU A 66 -6.13 -14.89 -58.01
N LEU A 67 -7.21 -15.48 -57.51
CA LEU A 67 -7.72 -15.25 -56.17
C LEU A 67 -6.72 -15.71 -55.10
N MET A 68 -6.03 -16.83 -55.31
CA MET A 68 -4.98 -17.33 -54.39
C MET A 68 -3.83 -16.34 -54.21
N PHE A 69 -3.40 -15.63 -55.27
CA PHE A 69 -2.32 -14.63 -55.16
C PHE A 69 -2.83 -13.26 -54.69
N PHE A 70 -4.03 -12.87 -55.11
CA PHE A 70 -4.60 -11.57 -54.80
C PHE A 70 -5.11 -11.48 -53.36
N SER A 71 -5.69 -12.57 -52.86
CA SER A 71 -6.36 -12.59 -51.56
C SER A 71 -5.44 -12.21 -50.39
N PRO A 72 -4.22 -12.76 -50.22
CA PRO A 72 -3.32 -12.36 -49.14
C PRO A 72 -2.90 -10.88 -49.21
N ILE A 73 -2.74 -10.33 -50.42
CA ILE A 73 -2.33 -8.93 -50.62
C ILE A 73 -3.47 -7.97 -50.25
N MET A 74 -4.69 -8.33 -50.63
CA MET A 74 -5.88 -7.56 -50.27
C MET A 74 -6.13 -7.62 -48.75
N MET A 75 -6.03 -8.82 -48.16
CA MET A 75 -6.31 -9.01 -46.74
C MET A 75 -5.25 -8.36 -45.83
N SER A 76 -3.98 -8.30 -46.25
CA SER A 76 -2.91 -7.68 -45.44
C SER A 76 -3.07 -6.17 -45.22
N ASP A 77 -3.79 -5.45 -46.09
CA ASP A 77 -4.13 -4.03 -45.87
C ASP A 77 -5.54 -3.86 -45.29
N MET A 78 -6.49 -4.72 -45.66
CA MET A 78 -7.88 -4.59 -45.23
C MET A 78 -8.11 -5.05 -43.79
N VAL A 79 -7.56 -6.18 -43.37
CA VAL A 79 -7.82 -6.78 -42.06
C VAL A 79 -7.31 -5.88 -40.93
N PRO A 80 -6.05 -5.37 -40.94
CA PRO A 80 -5.56 -4.51 -39.87
C PRO A 80 -6.37 -3.21 -39.76
N ARG A 81 -6.78 -2.62 -40.90
CA ARG A 81 -7.62 -1.40 -40.92
C ARG A 81 -9.01 -1.66 -40.37
N LEU A 82 -9.61 -2.81 -40.73
CA LEU A 82 -10.92 -3.19 -40.23
C LEU A 82 -10.88 -3.38 -38.71
N ILE A 83 -9.84 -4.03 -38.19
CA ILE A 83 -9.67 -4.25 -36.75
C ILE A 83 -9.46 -2.92 -36.03
N GLN A 84 -8.40 -2.19 -36.34
CA GLN A 84 -7.97 -1.00 -35.57
C GLN A 84 -8.95 0.17 -35.64
N VAL A 85 -9.60 0.38 -36.79
CA VAL A 85 -10.44 1.58 -37.00
C VAL A 85 -11.90 1.32 -36.62
N TRP A 86 -12.40 0.10 -36.83
CA TRP A 86 -13.82 -0.21 -36.69
C TRP A 86 -14.11 -1.16 -35.56
N LEU A 87 -13.47 -2.34 -35.55
CA LEU A 87 -13.82 -3.38 -34.58
C LEU A 87 -13.38 -3.01 -33.16
N ASP A 88 -12.16 -2.49 -32.98
CA ASP A 88 -11.65 -2.07 -31.67
C ASP A 88 -12.42 -0.87 -31.10
N ALA A 89 -12.90 0.03 -31.98
CA ALA A 89 -13.75 1.16 -31.59
C ALA A 89 -15.17 0.73 -31.17
N ALA A 90 -15.60 -0.47 -31.57
CA ALA A 90 -16.90 -1.04 -31.22
C ALA A 90 -16.93 -1.74 -29.86
N VAL A 91 -15.76 -2.01 -29.27
CA VAL A 91 -15.65 -2.74 -28.01
C VAL A 91 -16.18 -1.86 -26.86
N PRO A 92 -17.23 -2.28 -26.15
CA PRO A 92 -17.83 -1.49 -25.10
C PRO A 92 -16.99 -1.55 -23.82
N SER A 93 -16.99 -0.47 -23.06
CA SER A 93 -16.28 -0.40 -21.76
C SER A 93 -17.08 -0.93 -20.57
N THR A 94 -18.38 -1.20 -20.74
CA THR A 94 -19.29 -1.72 -19.71
C THR A 94 -20.30 -2.67 -20.35
N LEU A 95 -21.03 -3.44 -19.53
CA LEU A 95 -22.06 -4.36 -20.03
C LEU A 95 -23.24 -3.68 -20.76
N LYS A 96 -23.47 -2.38 -20.59
CA LYS A 96 -24.67 -1.68 -21.11
C LYS A 96 -24.83 -1.73 -22.64
N ASN A 97 -23.73 -1.92 -23.38
CA ASN A 97 -23.74 -1.97 -24.85
C ASN A 97 -23.31 -3.35 -25.38
N LEU A 98 -23.46 -4.42 -24.58
CA LEU A 98 -23.03 -5.76 -24.98
C LEU A 98 -23.79 -6.29 -26.20
N ASP A 99 -25.08 -5.99 -26.33
CA ASP A 99 -25.90 -6.46 -27.46
C ASP A 99 -25.36 -5.96 -28.81
N GLN A 100 -24.89 -4.70 -28.85
CA GLN A 100 -24.28 -4.12 -30.05
C GLN A 100 -22.95 -4.79 -30.37
N PHE A 101 -22.14 -5.07 -29.34
CA PHE A 101 -20.87 -5.79 -29.52
C PHE A 101 -21.09 -7.24 -29.98
N GLN A 102 -22.09 -7.92 -29.43
CA GLN A 102 -22.48 -9.26 -29.85
C GLN A 102 -22.94 -9.29 -31.32
N ALA A 103 -23.71 -8.28 -31.75
CA ALA A 103 -24.07 -8.11 -33.16
C ALA A 103 -22.83 -7.92 -34.05
N VAL A 104 -21.88 -7.07 -33.64
CA VAL A 104 -20.63 -6.84 -34.36
C VAL A 104 -19.79 -8.13 -34.47
N ILE A 105 -19.65 -8.90 -33.39
CA ILE A 105 -18.96 -10.20 -33.40
C ILE A 105 -19.66 -11.17 -34.36
N GLN A 106 -20.99 -11.21 -34.35
CA GLN A 106 -21.76 -12.10 -35.23
C GLN A 106 -21.61 -11.69 -36.71
N SER A 107 -21.68 -10.39 -37.01
CA SER A 107 -21.42 -9.83 -38.34
C SER A 107 -20.00 -10.16 -38.81
N ALA A 108 -18.98 -9.94 -37.96
CA ALA A 108 -17.59 -10.27 -38.28
C ALA A 108 -17.38 -11.78 -38.50
N ARG A 109 -18.01 -12.63 -37.69
CA ARG A 109 -17.98 -14.09 -37.87
C ARG A 109 -18.61 -14.52 -39.19
N SER A 110 -19.78 -13.95 -39.53
CA SER A 110 -20.44 -14.23 -40.81
C SER A 110 -19.59 -13.80 -42.01
N PHE A 111 -18.83 -12.71 -41.87
CA PHE A 111 -17.90 -12.26 -42.88
C PHE A 111 -16.71 -13.23 -43.02
N CYS A 112 -16.13 -13.73 -41.92
CA CYS A 112 -15.10 -14.78 -41.97
C CYS A 112 -15.60 -16.05 -42.67
N GLU A 113 -16.81 -16.52 -42.35
CA GLU A 113 -17.42 -17.69 -42.99
C GLU A 113 -17.62 -17.48 -44.51
N LEU A 114 -17.98 -16.26 -44.92
CA LEU A 114 -18.12 -15.90 -46.33
C LEU A 114 -16.75 -15.84 -47.05
N LEU A 115 -15.71 -15.35 -46.38
CA LEU A 115 -14.34 -15.37 -46.91
C LEU A 115 -13.83 -16.80 -47.10
N GLU A 116 -14.07 -17.68 -46.13
CA GLU A 116 -13.73 -19.11 -46.22
C GLU A 116 -14.48 -19.80 -47.36
N ALA A 117 -15.80 -19.58 -47.47
CA ALA A 117 -16.64 -20.18 -48.50
C ALA A 117 -16.23 -19.74 -49.93
N ASN A 118 -15.74 -18.51 -50.07
CA ASN A 118 -15.27 -17.96 -51.34
C ASN A 118 -13.78 -18.22 -51.62
N GLY A 119 -13.08 -18.98 -50.76
CA GLY A 119 -11.69 -19.40 -50.98
C GLY A 119 -10.63 -18.31 -50.76
N PHE A 120 -10.96 -17.23 -50.05
CA PHE A 120 -9.98 -16.22 -49.66
C PHE A 120 -9.01 -16.80 -48.61
N THR A 121 -7.84 -16.19 -48.46
CA THR A 121 -6.79 -16.53 -47.50
C THR A 121 -6.18 -15.25 -46.90
N GLY A 122 -5.45 -15.35 -45.79
CA GLY A 122 -4.78 -14.20 -45.18
C GLY A 122 -5.62 -13.36 -44.22
N PHE A 123 -6.76 -13.88 -43.73
CA PHE A 123 -7.60 -13.23 -42.71
C PHE A 123 -7.54 -13.93 -41.33
N THR A 124 -6.44 -14.62 -41.04
CA THR A 124 -6.23 -15.32 -39.77
C THR A 124 -6.39 -14.38 -38.58
N GLU A 125 -5.84 -13.17 -38.67
CA GLU A 125 -5.95 -12.13 -37.64
C GLU A 125 -7.41 -11.74 -37.34
N LEU A 126 -8.26 -11.64 -38.37
CA LEU A 126 -9.69 -11.37 -38.17
C LEU A 126 -10.41 -12.54 -37.49
N LYS A 127 -10.05 -13.78 -37.86
CA LYS A 127 -10.60 -14.99 -37.26
C LYS A 127 -10.16 -15.12 -35.79
N GLU A 128 -8.91 -14.78 -35.49
CA GLU A 128 -8.36 -14.70 -34.14
C GLU A 128 -9.06 -13.63 -33.32
N TRP A 129 -9.29 -12.44 -33.88
CA TRP A 129 -10.04 -11.36 -33.21
C TRP A 129 -11.45 -11.81 -32.83
N VAL A 130 -12.19 -12.46 -33.74
CA VAL A 130 -13.53 -13.01 -33.46
C VAL A 130 -13.47 -14.11 -32.38
N GLY A 131 -12.44 -14.96 -32.41
CA GLY A 131 -12.25 -16.03 -31.43
C GLY A 131 -11.81 -15.55 -30.04
N SER A 132 -11.11 -14.41 -29.98
CA SER A 132 -10.59 -13.79 -28.76
C SER A 132 -11.48 -12.64 -28.25
N ALA A 133 -12.71 -12.54 -28.72
CA ALA A 133 -13.67 -11.52 -28.28
C ALA A 133 -13.79 -11.36 -26.75
N PRO A 134 -13.88 -12.43 -25.91
CA PRO A 134 -13.91 -12.25 -24.46
C PRO A 134 -12.62 -11.63 -23.90
N SER A 135 -11.43 -11.96 -24.42
CA SER A 135 -10.17 -11.38 -23.92
C SER A 135 -9.96 -9.94 -24.38
N ILE A 136 -10.36 -9.60 -25.62
CA ILE A 136 -10.33 -8.23 -26.14
C ILE A 136 -11.24 -7.33 -25.31
N TRP A 137 -12.47 -7.79 -25.04
CA TRP A 137 -13.41 -7.05 -24.20
C TRP A 137 -12.87 -6.87 -22.79
N LEU A 138 -12.33 -7.93 -22.17
CA LEU A 138 -11.69 -7.82 -20.86
C LEU A 138 -10.51 -6.85 -20.85
N ALA A 139 -9.67 -6.85 -21.88
CA ALA A 139 -8.55 -5.93 -21.99
C ALA A 139 -9.04 -4.48 -22.04
N LYS A 140 -10.13 -4.20 -22.76
CA LYS A 140 -10.75 -2.87 -22.80
C LYS A 140 -11.38 -2.47 -21.47
N CYS A 141 -12.07 -3.38 -20.80
CA CYS A 141 -12.61 -3.15 -19.46
C CYS A 141 -11.49 -2.84 -18.45
N ARG A 142 -10.39 -3.60 -18.50
CA ARG A 142 -9.20 -3.37 -17.68
C ARG A 142 -8.59 -2.01 -17.92
N GLU A 143 -8.31 -1.67 -19.18
CA GLU A 143 -7.75 -0.37 -19.57
C GLU A 143 -8.62 0.79 -19.06
N THR A 144 -9.93 0.68 -19.28
CA THR A 144 -10.89 1.72 -18.88
C THR A 144 -11.01 1.85 -17.36
N ALA A 145 -11.02 0.74 -16.63
CA ALA A 145 -11.06 0.75 -15.16
C ALA A 145 -9.80 1.41 -14.57
N LEU A 146 -8.63 1.05 -15.07
CA LEU A 146 -7.35 1.63 -14.64
C LEU A 146 -7.25 3.12 -14.98
N ASP A 147 -7.68 3.51 -16.18
CA ASP A 147 -7.68 4.91 -16.58
C ASP A 147 -8.71 5.73 -15.78
N SER A 148 -9.87 5.17 -15.45
CA SER A 148 -10.86 5.82 -14.59
C SER A 148 -10.29 6.19 -13.22
N VAL A 149 -9.57 5.28 -12.55
CA VAL A 149 -8.90 5.57 -11.27
C VAL A 149 -7.88 6.69 -11.43
N ARG A 150 -7.05 6.64 -12.49
CA ARG A 150 -6.05 7.66 -12.77
C ARG A 150 -6.65 9.04 -13.03
N VAL A 151 -7.68 9.11 -13.87
CA VAL A 151 -8.37 10.35 -14.23
C VAL A 151 -9.11 10.93 -13.02
N LYS A 152 -9.71 10.10 -12.17
CA LYS A 152 -10.33 10.58 -10.93
C LYS A 152 -9.29 11.22 -10.00
N MET A 153 -8.13 10.59 -9.84
CA MET A 153 -7.05 11.12 -9.02
C MET A 153 -6.48 12.44 -9.57
N SER A 154 -6.36 12.57 -10.90
CA SER A 154 -5.84 13.79 -11.52
C SER A 154 -6.77 14.99 -11.43
N ASN A 155 -8.06 14.77 -11.13
CA ASN A 155 -9.03 15.85 -10.86
C ASN A 155 -8.94 16.40 -9.43
N GLY A 156 -8.07 15.84 -8.58
CA GLY A 156 -7.85 16.24 -7.20
C GLY A 156 -8.66 15.43 -6.18
N LEU A 157 -8.32 15.60 -4.90
CA LEU A 157 -8.86 14.79 -3.79
C LEU A 157 -10.31 15.13 -3.40
N GLY A 158 -10.84 16.25 -3.89
CA GLY A 158 -12.19 16.74 -3.58
C GLY A 158 -12.34 17.28 -2.16
N ALA A 159 -13.59 17.46 -1.71
CA ALA A 159 -13.87 17.98 -0.38
C ALA A 159 -13.80 16.86 0.68
N PRO A 160 -13.26 17.14 1.88
CA PRO A 160 -13.19 16.15 2.93
C PRO A 160 -14.59 15.80 3.46
N ARG A 161 -14.80 14.53 3.80
CA ARG A 161 -16.03 13.99 4.38
C ARG A 161 -15.74 13.37 5.74
N GLN A 162 -16.54 13.69 6.74
CA GLN A 162 -16.47 13.09 8.06
C GLN A 162 -17.07 11.67 8.07
N VAL A 163 -16.39 10.73 8.70
CA VAL A 163 -16.80 9.33 8.87
C VAL A 163 -16.70 8.96 10.35
N GLU A 164 -17.66 8.17 10.84
CA GLU A 164 -17.62 7.59 12.18
C GLU A 164 -16.95 6.21 12.15
N LYS A 165 -15.81 6.06 12.82
CA LYS A 165 -15.20 4.77 13.13
C LYS A 165 -15.90 4.17 14.34
N VAL A 166 -16.36 2.93 14.22
CA VAL A 166 -16.96 2.18 15.32
C VAL A 166 -16.04 0.99 15.60
N GLU A 167 -15.03 1.22 16.43
CA GLU A 167 -14.07 0.18 16.80
C GLU A 167 -14.63 -0.64 17.97
N LYS A 168 -14.92 -1.92 17.72
CA LYS A 168 -15.40 -2.86 18.74
C LYS A 168 -14.19 -3.57 19.32
N GLN A 169 -13.61 -3.04 20.40
CA GLN A 169 -12.51 -3.70 21.10
C GLN A 169 -13.05 -4.63 22.19
N MET A 170 -12.62 -5.89 22.19
CA MET A 170 -12.94 -6.83 23.27
C MET A 170 -11.89 -6.68 24.39
N VAL A 171 -12.21 -5.93 25.43
CA VAL A 171 -11.37 -5.83 26.64
C VAL A 171 -11.86 -6.77 27.73
N SER A 172 -10.91 -7.34 28.48
CA SER A 172 -11.19 -8.23 29.60
C SER A 172 -11.77 -7.46 30.80
N ARG A 173 -12.57 -8.10 31.66
CA ARG A 173 -13.30 -7.43 32.76
C ARG A 173 -12.39 -6.84 33.85
N SER A 174 -11.15 -7.33 33.99
CA SER A 174 -10.13 -6.77 34.89
C SER A 174 -9.65 -5.40 34.39
N GLU A 175 -9.39 -5.31 33.10
CA GLU A 175 -8.98 -4.08 32.40
C GLU A 175 -10.12 -3.06 32.36
N GLY A 176 -11.36 -3.52 32.08
CA GLY A 176 -12.56 -2.66 32.10
C GLY A 176 -12.92 -2.08 33.47
N LYS A 177 -12.45 -2.67 34.59
CA LYS A 177 -12.65 -2.13 35.95
C LYS A 177 -11.58 -1.08 36.30
N GLU A 178 -10.36 -1.23 35.80
CA GLU A 178 -9.32 -0.21 35.95
C GLU A 178 -9.59 1.01 35.07
N LEU A 179 -10.09 0.79 33.84
CA LEU A 179 -10.53 1.85 32.90
C LEU A 179 -11.77 2.64 33.35
N THR A 180 -12.56 2.11 34.30
CA THR A 180 -13.75 2.81 34.84
C THR A 180 -13.52 3.42 36.23
N ALA A 181 -12.53 2.93 36.98
CA ALA A 181 -12.14 3.50 38.28
C ALA A 181 -11.17 4.68 38.13
N ASN A 182 -10.26 4.62 37.15
CA ASN A 182 -9.47 5.75 36.69
C ASN A 182 -10.08 6.20 35.36
N GLY A 183 -10.61 7.41 35.26
CA GLY A 183 -11.12 7.99 34.01
C GLY A 183 -10.02 8.30 32.98
N VAL A 184 -9.04 7.39 32.85
CA VAL A 184 -7.85 7.47 32.03
C VAL A 184 -7.85 6.20 31.20
N ALA A 185 -8.00 6.35 29.88
CA ALA A 185 -7.87 5.24 28.97
C ALA A 185 -6.43 4.70 29.01
N GLY A 186 -6.29 3.39 29.19
CA GLY A 186 -5.13 2.59 28.80
C GLY A 186 -3.91 2.65 29.72
N THR A 187 -3.85 1.77 30.72
CA THR A 187 -2.59 1.15 31.13
C THR A 187 -2.62 -0.31 30.71
N ALA A 188 -2.47 -0.54 29.41
CA ALA A 188 -1.90 -1.78 28.91
C ALA A 188 -0.46 -1.44 28.56
N THR A 189 0.47 -1.85 29.41
CA THR A 189 1.87 -1.99 29.02
C THR A 189 1.91 -3.11 27.99
N ASP A 190 1.94 -2.74 26.71
CA ASP A 190 2.47 -3.59 25.66
C ASP A 190 2.94 -2.70 24.52
N ASP A 191 4.22 -2.82 24.21
CA ASP A 191 4.92 -2.30 23.03
C ASP A 191 4.34 -2.85 21.69
N ASP A 192 3.17 -3.48 21.72
CA ASP A 192 2.52 -4.16 20.60
C ASP A 192 2.01 -3.18 19.53
N TRP A 193 1.66 -1.95 19.91
CA TRP A 193 1.34 -0.92 18.93
C TRP A 193 2.60 -0.41 18.20
N GLY A 194 3.71 -0.13 18.88
CA GLY A 194 4.96 0.33 18.22
C GLY A 194 5.50 -0.71 17.22
N ALA A 195 5.48 -1.98 17.61
CA ALA A 195 5.91 -3.11 16.79
C ALA A 195 5.04 -3.31 15.52
N ALA A 196 3.73 -3.05 15.60
CA ALA A 196 2.82 -3.17 14.46
C ALA A 196 3.02 -2.08 13.38
N TRP A 197 3.67 -0.95 13.72
CA TRP A 197 3.91 0.18 12.82
C TRP A 197 5.39 0.39 12.44
N GLY A 198 6.28 -0.57 12.73
CA GLY A 198 7.68 -0.54 12.29
C GLY A 198 8.45 0.70 12.75
N ILE A 199 8.08 1.26 13.91
CA ILE A 199 8.84 2.30 14.59
C ILE A 199 9.75 1.58 15.58
N ASP A 200 10.76 0.87 15.07
CA ASP A 200 11.93 0.50 15.87
C ASP A 200 12.91 1.66 15.70
N ASP A 201 13.18 2.36 16.80
CA ASP A 201 14.34 3.25 16.89
C ASP A 201 15.57 2.34 16.96
N ASP A 202 16.37 2.32 15.90
CA ASP A 202 17.69 1.69 15.86
C ASP A 202 18.61 2.36 16.91
N VAL A 203 18.57 1.85 18.13
CA VAL A 203 19.60 2.13 19.14
C VAL A 203 20.74 1.13 18.92
N GLU A 204 21.67 1.49 18.04
CA GLU A 204 22.94 0.76 17.91
C GLU A 204 23.76 0.90 19.21
N GLN A 205 24.01 -0.23 19.88
CA GLN A 205 25.10 -0.32 20.86
C GLN A 205 26.42 -0.64 20.12
N PRO A 206 27.56 -0.01 20.50
CA PRO A 206 28.80 -0.14 19.76
C PRO A 206 29.53 -1.44 20.12
N ALA A 207 29.90 -2.22 19.12
CA ALA A 207 30.93 -3.26 19.23
C ALA A 207 32.14 -2.89 18.39
N GLU A 208 33.31 -2.92 19.04
CA GLU A 208 34.60 -2.51 18.52
C GLU A 208 35.06 -3.27 17.26
N ALA A 209 35.87 -2.55 16.48
CA ALA A 209 36.34 -2.85 15.15
C ALA A 209 37.31 -4.05 15.01
N ALA A 210 37.21 -4.72 13.86
CA ALA A 210 38.36 -5.28 13.14
C ALA A 210 38.17 -5.12 11.62
N ASP A 211 39.26 -4.77 10.96
CA ASP A 211 39.36 -4.01 9.72
C ASP A 211 39.35 -4.83 8.41
N ASN A 212 38.81 -4.19 7.36
CA ASN A 212 39.05 -4.28 5.91
C ASN A 212 38.98 -5.61 5.12
N THR A 213 38.16 -5.65 4.04
CA THR A 213 38.61 -5.33 2.65
C THR A 213 37.47 -5.44 1.60
N LYS A 214 37.17 -4.31 0.94
CA LYS A 214 36.61 -4.05 -0.42
C LYS A 214 35.66 -5.04 -1.14
N SER A 215 34.39 -4.61 -1.18
CA SER A 215 33.50 -4.36 -2.35
C SER A 215 33.87 -4.90 -3.75
N ILE A 216 32.96 -5.71 -4.30
CA ILE A 216 32.56 -5.67 -5.72
C ILE A 216 31.05 -5.44 -5.74
N GLN A 217 30.63 -4.37 -6.40
CA GLN A 217 29.24 -4.04 -6.73
C GLN A 217 28.76 -4.98 -7.85
N GLU A 218 27.58 -5.57 -7.67
CA GLU A 218 26.68 -5.84 -8.79
C GLU A 218 25.28 -5.35 -8.38
N GLU A 219 24.79 -4.39 -9.16
CA GLU A 219 23.42 -3.91 -9.18
C GLU A 219 22.55 -5.06 -9.70
N ASP A 220 21.63 -5.56 -8.88
CA ASP A 220 20.64 -6.54 -9.31
C ASP A 220 19.28 -5.83 -9.42
N ASP A 221 18.96 -5.47 -10.66
CA ASP A 221 17.71 -4.89 -11.10
C ASP A 221 16.55 -5.84 -10.79
N GLY A 222 15.62 -5.39 -9.95
CA GLY A 222 14.38 -6.10 -9.61
C GLY A 222 13.41 -6.25 -10.78
N ALA A 223 13.75 -7.09 -11.76
CA ALA A 223 12.99 -7.30 -12.99
C ALA A 223 12.53 -8.75 -13.25
N ASP A 224 12.80 -9.72 -12.37
CA ASP A 224 12.49 -11.14 -12.64
C ASP A 224 11.26 -11.71 -11.88
N ALA A 225 10.40 -10.84 -11.34
CA ALA A 225 9.16 -11.25 -10.67
C ALA A 225 7.93 -11.37 -11.59
N TRP A 226 8.12 -11.49 -12.91
CA TRP A 226 7.04 -11.59 -13.90
C TRP A 226 7.16 -12.85 -14.76
N GLY A 227 6.56 -13.94 -14.29
CA GLY A 227 6.43 -15.18 -15.04
C GLY A 227 5.44 -15.07 -16.21
N TRP A 228 6.00 -14.98 -17.42
CA TRP A 228 5.43 -15.23 -18.76
C TRP A 228 6.64 -15.67 -19.61
N ASP A 229 6.74 -16.74 -20.39
CA ASP A 229 5.89 -17.81 -20.92
C ASP A 229 6.85 -19.01 -21.16
N ASP A 230 6.47 -20.27 -20.94
CA ASP A 230 5.92 -21.23 -21.92
C ASP A 230 6.72 -21.44 -23.23
N ASP A 231 6.92 -22.73 -23.52
CA ASP A 231 7.86 -23.33 -24.47
C ASP A 231 7.53 -23.11 -25.96
N ASN A 232 8.56 -22.95 -26.81
CA ASN A 232 8.72 -23.79 -28.02
C ASN A 232 10.09 -23.69 -28.74
N GLN A 233 10.73 -24.86 -28.87
CA GLN A 233 11.57 -25.36 -29.98
C GLN A 233 12.82 -24.59 -30.46
N ALA A 234 14.01 -25.21 -30.41
CA ALA A 234 14.50 -26.22 -31.37
C ALA A 234 16.02 -26.48 -31.18
N ALA A 235 16.43 -27.69 -31.54
CA ALA A 235 17.74 -28.31 -31.33
C ALA A 235 18.91 -27.68 -32.12
N GLU A 236 20.14 -27.81 -31.58
CA GLU A 236 21.30 -28.32 -32.32
C GLU A 236 22.43 -28.78 -31.38
N SER A 237 23.20 -29.74 -31.87
CA SER A 237 24.04 -30.71 -31.17
C SER A 237 25.53 -30.34 -31.11
N LYS A 238 26.27 -30.94 -30.15
CA LYS A 238 27.62 -31.53 -30.37
C LYS A 238 28.17 -32.31 -29.16
N GLU A 239 28.73 -33.48 -29.48
CA GLU A 239 29.33 -34.52 -28.63
C GLU A 239 30.84 -34.31 -28.32
N GLU A 240 31.36 -35.23 -27.48
CA GLU A 240 32.73 -35.81 -27.34
C GLU A 240 33.51 -35.43 -26.04
N THR A 241 34.14 -36.31 -25.23
CA THR A 241 34.29 -37.78 -25.12
C THR A 241 34.93 -38.21 -23.74
N LYS A 242 34.50 -39.37 -23.17
CA LYS A 242 35.19 -40.51 -22.45
C LYS A 242 36.14 -40.29 -21.22
N GLU A 243 35.85 -40.78 -19.99
CA GLU A 243 35.93 -42.15 -19.34
C GLU A 243 37.30 -42.48 -18.64
N PRO A 244 37.45 -43.43 -17.66
CA PRO A 244 36.53 -43.95 -16.60
C PRO A 244 37.18 -44.26 -15.19
N GLU A 245 36.34 -44.34 -14.14
CA GLU A 245 36.26 -45.22 -12.92
C GLU A 245 37.47 -45.62 -12.00
N PRO A 246 37.27 -45.84 -10.66
CA PRO A 246 36.35 -46.85 -10.12
C PRO A 246 35.54 -46.55 -8.84
N GLN A 247 34.50 -47.39 -8.71
CA GLN A 247 33.46 -47.59 -7.70
C GLN A 247 33.87 -47.55 -6.20
N GLN A 248 32.99 -46.97 -5.37
CA GLN A 248 32.50 -47.59 -4.13
C GLN A 248 31.19 -46.94 -3.63
N THR A 249 30.08 -47.67 -3.84
CA THR A 249 28.92 -47.91 -2.95
C THR A 249 28.34 -46.78 -2.09
N GLY A 250 27.08 -46.44 -2.37
CA GLY A 250 26.14 -45.78 -1.46
C GLY A 250 25.02 -45.11 -2.24
N ASP A 251 23.93 -45.83 -2.51
CA ASP A 251 22.66 -45.28 -2.99
C ASP A 251 22.17 -44.20 -2.03
N ASP A 252 21.72 -43.06 -2.55
CA ASP A 252 20.54 -42.34 -2.07
C ASP A 252 20.02 -41.50 -3.26
N GLU A 253 18.81 -41.83 -3.71
CA GLU A 253 18.06 -41.15 -4.76
C GLU A 253 17.51 -39.80 -4.26
N ASP A 254 17.35 -38.89 -5.22
CA ASP A 254 16.59 -37.63 -5.21
C ASP A 254 15.78 -37.27 -3.97
N ASP A 255 16.10 -36.11 -3.36
CA ASP A 255 15.08 -35.23 -2.77
C ASP A 255 15.57 -33.77 -2.73
N ALA A 256 15.42 -33.10 -3.87
CA ALA A 256 15.29 -31.65 -3.93
C ALA A 256 13.83 -31.28 -3.57
N ALA A 257 13.41 -31.57 -2.34
CA ALA A 257 12.10 -31.19 -1.81
C ALA A 257 12.03 -31.37 -0.29
N ASP A 258 12.85 -30.68 0.51
CA ASP A 258 12.73 -30.78 1.98
C ASP A 258 13.19 -29.53 2.76
N ALA A 259 12.78 -28.34 2.30
CA ALA A 259 13.08 -27.09 3.00
C ALA A 259 11.91 -26.51 3.81
N TRP A 260 10.71 -27.10 3.82
CA TRP A 260 9.57 -26.62 4.63
C TRP A 260 8.59 -27.73 5.01
N GLY A 261 9.06 -28.68 5.84
CA GLY A 261 8.24 -29.74 6.41
C GLY A 261 7.41 -29.27 7.60
N TRP A 262 6.09 -29.22 7.42
CA TRP A 262 5.10 -29.47 8.47
C TRP A 262 4.35 -30.75 8.12
N GLY A 263 4.97 -31.89 8.43
CA GLY A 263 4.26 -33.17 8.50
C GLY A 263 3.62 -33.31 9.88
N ASP A 264 2.34 -33.67 9.94
CA ASP A 264 1.95 -35.04 10.28
C ASP A 264 0.42 -35.17 10.15
N ASP A 265 -0.06 -36.11 9.32
CA ASP A 265 -1.47 -36.48 9.23
C ASP A 265 -1.64 -38.00 9.49
N GLU A 266 -2.52 -38.28 10.44
CA GLU A 266 -3.37 -39.47 10.66
C GLU A 266 -2.80 -40.87 11.03
N ALA A 267 -3.62 -41.53 11.87
CA ALA A 267 -3.63 -42.91 12.40
C ALA A 267 -3.08 -44.01 11.44
N THR A 268 -2.54 -45.16 11.91
CA THR A 268 -3.27 -46.25 12.59
C THR A 268 -2.32 -47.42 12.99
N GLU A 269 -2.76 -48.23 13.98
CA GLU A 269 -2.49 -49.67 14.25
C GLU A 269 -1.41 -50.14 15.27
N GLN A 270 -1.83 -51.18 16.01
CA GLN A 270 -1.27 -51.79 17.23
C GLN A 270 -0.05 -52.71 16.99
N PRO A 271 0.70 -53.08 18.05
CA PRO A 271 0.44 -54.38 18.70
C PRO A 271 0.67 -54.43 20.23
N GLU A 272 -0.06 -55.30 20.93
CA GLU A 272 0.18 -55.80 22.30
C GLU A 272 0.91 -57.19 22.26
N PRO A 273 1.32 -57.88 23.36
CA PRO A 273 1.29 -57.56 24.81
C PRO A 273 2.57 -57.99 25.62
N LYS A 274 2.69 -57.56 26.90
CA LYS A 274 2.95 -58.44 28.09
C LYS A 274 2.89 -57.68 29.44
N PRO A 275 2.52 -58.34 30.55
CA PRO A 275 1.82 -57.69 31.67
C PRO A 275 2.58 -57.63 33.03
N GLN A 276 1.97 -56.87 33.97
CA GLN A 276 1.99 -56.93 35.46
C GLN A 276 2.73 -55.78 36.20
N PRO A 277 2.35 -55.46 37.46
CA PRO A 277 1.00 -55.18 37.97
C PRO A 277 0.95 -53.89 38.83
N ALA A 278 -0.29 -53.47 39.11
CA ALA A 278 -0.71 -52.27 39.82
C ALA A 278 -0.20 -52.10 41.27
N LYS A 279 0.03 -50.85 41.68
CA LYS A 279 -0.33 -50.31 43.01
C LYS A 279 -0.77 -48.84 42.93
N THR A 280 -2.07 -48.64 43.12
CA THR A 280 -2.74 -47.66 44.00
C THR A 280 -2.02 -46.35 44.33
N GLN A 281 -2.63 -45.21 43.98
CA GLN A 281 -3.25 -44.30 44.98
C GLN A 281 -4.10 -43.20 44.31
N THR A 282 -5.41 -43.33 44.51
CA THR A 282 -6.44 -42.31 44.32
C THR A 282 -6.30 -41.19 45.36
N LYS A 283 -6.28 -39.93 44.89
CA LYS A 283 -6.93 -38.79 45.58
C LYS A 283 -7.76 -38.02 44.57
N LYS A 284 -9.09 -38.16 44.70
CA LYS A 284 -10.08 -37.24 44.11
C LYS A 284 -10.00 -35.92 44.87
N GLN A 285 -9.76 -34.81 44.19
CA GLN A 285 -10.28 -33.51 44.58
C GLN A 285 -11.27 -33.04 43.52
N LYS A 286 -12.38 -32.51 44.03
CA LYS A 286 -13.60 -32.15 43.33
C LYS A 286 -13.37 -30.94 42.44
N ALA A 287 -13.88 -31.02 41.21
CA ALA A 287 -14.13 -29.85 40.38
C ALA A 287 -15.10 -28.91 41.09
N ALA A 288 -14.67 -27.68 41.33
CA ALA A 288 -15.54 -26.55 41.57
C ALA A 288 -15.75 -25.84 40.23
N PHE A 289 -17.01 -25.59 39.93
CA PHE A 289 -17.53 -24.89 38.77
C PHE A 289 -16.96 -23.46 38.74
N GLY A 290 -16.17 -23.12 37.72
CA GLY A 290 -15.72 -21.76 37.43
C GLY A 290 -16.57 -21.19 36.30
N GLU A 291 -17.16 -20.01 36.54
CA GLU A 291 -18.07 -19.29 35.65
C GLU A 291 -17.44 -18.95 34.28
N PRO A 292 -18.24 -18.82 33.21
CA PRO A 292 -17.74 -18.41 31.90
C PRO A 292 -17.20 -16.97 31.94
N HIS A 293 -15.99 -16.79 31.40
CA HIS A 293 -15.42 -15.49 31.09
C HIS A 293 -16.32 -14.75 30.08
N GLU A 294 -17.19 -13.87 30.55
CA GLU A 294 -17.90 -12.91 29.71
C GLU A 294 -17.00 -11.69 29.44
N SER A 295 -16.44 -11.62 28.24
CA SER A 295 -15.86 -10.41 27.66
C SER A 295 -16.98 -9.41 27.32
N ARG A 296 -16.77 -8.13 27.60
CA ARG A 296 -17.73 -7.07 27.26
C ARG A 296 -17.17 -6.27 26.09
N GLU A 297 -17.92 -6.19 25.00
CA GLU A 297 -17.58 -5.33 23.86
C GLU A 297 -17.58 -3.86 24.30
N MET A 298 -16.42 -3.19 24.28
CA MET A 298 -16.35 -1.73 24.34
C MET A 298 -16.35 -1.22 22.90
N VAL A 299 -17.29 -0.33 22.59
CA VAL A 299 -17.41 0.29 21.28
C VAL A 299 -16.86 1.70 21.38
N LEU A 300 -15.62 1.91 20.94
CA LEU A 300 -15.03 3.23 20.82
C LEU A 300 -15.54 3.85 19.52
N LYS A 301 -16.23 4.99 19.65
CA LYS A 301 -16.72 5.77 18.52
C LYS A 301 -15.84 6.99 18.36
N GLU A 302 -15.07 7.01 17.29
CA GLU A 302 -14.23 8.16 16.95
C GLU A 302 -14.60 8.67 15.56
N THR A 303 -14.46 9.97 15.34
CA THR A 303 -14.70 10.57 14.02
C THR A 303 -13.38 10.91 13.36
N TYR A 304 -13.26 10.64 12.07
CA TYR A 304 -12.12 11.02 11.23
C TYR A 304 -12.62 11.53 9.88
N HIS A 305 -11.74 12.11 9.08
CA HIS A 305 -12.08 12.64 7.76
C HIS A 305 -11.36 11.88 6.65
N ILE A 306 -12.12 11.55 5.61
CA ILE A 306 -11.62 10.97 4.36
C ILE A 306 -11.72 11.99 3.23
N SER A 307 -10.97 11.79 2.16
CA SER A 307 -11.17 12.57 0.94
C SER A 307 -12.41 12.10 0.16
N SER A 308 -12.67 12.73 -0.99
CA SER A 308 -13.73 12.27 -1.91
C SER A 308 -13.29 11.08 -2.78
N MET A 309 -12.03 10.65 -2.74
CA MET A 309 -11.46 9.61 -3.62
C MET A 309 -11.90 8.16 -3.34
N PRO A 310 -12.15 7.72 -2.11
CA PRO A 310 -12.57 6.34 -1.86
C PRO A 310 -13.87 5.94 -2.55
N GLU A 311 -14.85 6.86 -2.62
CA GLU A 311 -16.18 6.56 -3.12
C GLU A 311 -16.18 6.19 -4.62
N PRO A 312 -15.57 6.97 -5.54
CA PRO A 312 -15.43 6.57 -6.95
C PRO A 312 -14.71 5.23 -7.16
N VAL A 313 -13.73 4.88 -6.30
CA VAL A 313 -13.01 3.60 -6.40
C VAL A 313 -13.92 2.44 -5.98
N LEU A 314 -14.69 2.61 -4.90
CA LEU A 314 -15.68 1.62 -4.47
C LEU A 314 -16.80 1.43 -5.50
N GLU A 315 -17.34 2.53 -6.04
CA GLU A 315 -18.36 2.49 -7.09
C GLU A 315 -17.86 1.75 -8.34
N LEU A 316 -16.62 1.98 -8.75
CA LEU A 316 -16.01 1.28 -9.88
C LEU A 316 -15.87 -0.22 -9.59
N ILE A 317 -15.37 -0.60 -8.42
CA ILE A 317 -15.21 -2.01 -8.02
C ILE A 317 -16.57 -2.69 -7.98
N LEU A 318 -17.58 -2.06 -7.37
CA LEU A 318 -18.95 -2.58 -7.33
C LEU A 318 -19.52 -2.77 -8.73
N ALA A 319 -19.39 -1.78 -9.62
CA ALA A 319 -19.88 -1.89 -10.99
C ALA A 319 -19.24 -3.06 -11.75
N ILE A 320 -17.91 -3.24 -11.60
CA ILE A 320 -17.18 -4.36 -12.21
C ILE A 320 -17.66 -5.71 -11.66
N LEU A 321 -17.88 -5.80 -10.34
CA LEU A 321 -18.35 -7.03 -9.70
C LEU A 321 -19.78 -7.37 -10.11
N GLU A 322 -20.69 -6.39 -10.15
CA GLU A 322 -22.05 -6.58 -10.66
C GLU A 322 -22.05 -7.01 -12.13
N ASP A 323 -21.17 -6.45 -12.95
CA ASP A 323 -21.00 -6.87 -14.34
C ASP A 323 -20.50 -8.32 -14.41
N GLY A 324 -19.49 -8.68 -13.60
CA GLY A 324 -19.02 -10.06 -13.46
C GLY A 324 -20.13 -11.03 -13.03
N ALA A 325 -20.94 -10.64 -12.05
CA ALA A 325 -22.07 -11.43 -11.56
C ALA A 325 -23.16 -11.61 -12.63
N ALA A 326 -23.50 -10.55 -13.36
CA ALA A 326 -24.49 -10.60 -14.43
C ALA A 326 -24.11 -11.64 -15.49
N LEU A 327 -22.83 -11.70 -15.89
CA LEU A 327 -22.33 -12.68 -16.87
C LEU A 327 -22.38 -14.14 -16.37
N THR A 328 -22.50 -14.39 -15.07
CA THR A 328 -22.67 -15.75 -14.55
C THR A 328 -24.11 -16.27 -14.63
N ARG A 329 -25.07 -15.41 -14.95
CA ARG A 329 -26.48 -15.77 -15.03
C ARG A 329 -26.79 -16.52 -16.34
N PRO A 330 -27.81 -17.40 -16.35
CA PRO A 330 -28.11 -18.23 -17.52
C PRO A 330 -28.49 -17.43 -18.78
N GLU A 331 -28.95 -16.18 -18.64
CA GLU A 331 -29.30 -15.34 -19.79
C GLU A 331 -28.08 -15.04 -20.69
N TYR A 332 -26.88 -15.02 -20.11
CA TYR A 332 -25.64 -14.69 -20.82
C TYR A 332 -24.82 -15.92 -21.20
N GLU A 333 -25.29 -17.15 -20.92
CA GLU A 333 -24.54 -18.39 -21.22
C GLU A 333 -24.23 -18.55 -22.72
N SER A 334 -25.10 -18.02 -23.57
CA SER A 334 -24.92 -18.01 -25.04
C SER A 334 -24.12 -16.83 -25.57
N SER A 335 -23.72 -15.89 -24.70
CA SER A 335 -22.99 -14.69 -25.09
C SER A 335 -21.52 -15.00 -25.35
N PRO A 336 -20.91 -14.45 -26.42
CA PRO A 336 -19.49 -14.67 -26.72
C PRO A 336 -18.55 -14.16 -25.62
N VAL A 337 -19.03 -13.28 -24.74
CA VAL A 337 -18.24 -12.74 -23.62
C VAL A 337 -18.48 -13.46 -22.29
N ALA A 338 -19.32 -14.50 -22.22
CA ALA A 338 -19.59 -15.20 -20.95
C ALA A 338 -18.32 -15.75 -20.29
N ALA A 339 -17.35 -16.18 -21.11
CA ALA A 339 -16.04 -16.65 -20.67
C ALA A 339 -15.19 -15.56 -19.99
N ALA A 340 -15.55 -14.28 -20.12
CA ALA A 340 -14.88 -13.16 -19.50
C ALA A 340 -15.20 -13.00 -17.99
N ALA A 341 -16.28 -13.62 -17.49
CA ALA A 341 -16.72 -13.42 -16.10
C ALA A 341 -15.59 -13.59 -15.05
N PRO A 342 -14.75 -14.65 -15.06
CA PRO A 342 -13.64 -14.78 -14.12
C PRO A 342 -12.64 -13.61 -14.19
N GLY A 343 -12.39 -13.08 -15.38
CA GLY A 343 -11.48 -11.95 -15.59
C GLY A 343 -12.02 -10.64 -15.03
N LEU A 344 -13.34 -10.44 -14.99
CA LEU A 344 -13.94 -9.29 -14.32
C LEU A 344 -13.77 -9.36 -12.80
N PHE A 345 -13.86 -10.55 -12.20
CA PHE A 345 -13.62 -10.73 -10.77
C PHE A 345 -12.16 -10.48 -10.35
N SER A 346 -11.19 -10.49 -11.28
CA SER A 346 -9.80 -10.10 -11.00
C SER A 346 -9.50 -8.61 -11.24
N LEU A 347 -10.39 -7.86 -11.91
CA LEU A 347 -10.20 -6.42 -12.15
C LEU A 347 -10.15 -5.55 -10.88
N PRO A 348 -10.90 -5.83 -9.79
CA PRO A 348 -10.77 -5.08 -8.55
C PRO A 348 -9.33 -5.05 -8.01
N THR A 349 -8.61 -6.17 -8.07
CA THR A 349 -7.20 -6.27 -7.68
C THR A 349 -6.34 -5.28 -8.47
N PHE A 350 -6.53 -5.20 -9.79
CA PHE A 350 -5.80 -4.26 -10.65
C PHE A 350 -6.18 -2.80 -10.38
N ALA A 351 -7.47 -2.49 -10.17
CA ALA A 351 -7.93 -1.15 -9.84
C ALA A 351 -7.35 -0.65 -8.51
N LEU A 352 -7.32 -1.51 -7.49
CA LEU A 352 -6.71 -1.22 -6.19
C LEU A 352 -5.19 -1.12 -6.27
N ALA A 353 -4.54 -1.92 -7.11
CA ALA A 353 -3.10 -1.77 -7.38
C ALA A 353 -2.78 -0.42 -8.03
N MET A 354 -3.59 0.02 -9.01
CA MET A 354 -3.45 1.35 -9.61
C MET A 354 -3.65 2.47 -8.58
N PHE A 355 -4.68 2.36 -7.74
CA PHE A 355 -4.89 3.31 -6.64
C PHE A 355 -3.65 3.42 -5.76
N ARG A 356 -3.08 2.30 -5.30
CA ARG A 356 -1.88 2.27 -4.45
C ARG A 356 -0.63 2.80 -5.15
N ALA A 357 -0.48 2.56 -6.44
CA ALA A 357 0.68 3.03 -7.21
C ALA A 357 0.67 4.54 -7.45
N VAL A 358 -0.52 5.12 -7.65
CA VAL A 358 -0.66 6.50 -8.12
C VAL A 358 -1.01 7.48 -7.00
N SER A 359 -1.74 7.04 -5.97
CA SER A 359 -2.16 7.89 -4.86
C SER A 359 -1.01 8.60 -4.12
N PRO A 360 0.16 8.01 -3.81
CA PRO A 360 1.19 8.71 -3.04
C PRO A 360 1.63 10.03 -3.68
N HIS A 361 1.71 10.06 -5.02
CA HIS A 361 2.05 11.28 -5.75
C HIS A 361 1.03 12.39 -5.53
N TYR A 362 -0.26 12.11 -5.72
CA TYR A 362 -1.30 13.14 -5.64
C TYR A 362 -1.59 13.58 -4.20
N TYR A 363 -1.55 12.68 -3.23
CA TYR A 363 -1.78 13.03 -1.84
C TYR A 363 -0.59 13.81 -1.25
N SER A 364 0.64 13.61 -1.74
CA SER A 364 1.79 14.40 -1.29
C SER A 364 1.74 15.89 -1.67
N LEU A 365 0.85 16.28 -2.59
CA LEU A 365 0.73 17.67 -3.05
C LEU A 365 0.10 18.60 -2.01
N ASP A 366 -0.74 18.06 -1.13
CA ASP A 366 -1.45 18.81 -0.09
C ASP A 366 -0.85 18.54 1.30
N ILE A 367 -0.79 19.57 2.14
CA ILE A 367 -0.30 19.43 3.53
C ILE A 367 -1.27 18.53 4.31
N GLY A 368 -0.75 17.44 4.87
CA GLY A 368 -1.56 16.43 5.54
C GLY A 368 -2.28 15.47 4.59
N GLY A 369 -2.03 15.55 3.28
CA GLY A 369 -2.62 14.63 2.31
C GLY A 369 -2.24 13.17 2.59
N ASN A 370 -1.01 12.86 3.00
CA ASN A 370 -0.66 11.48 3.39
C ASN A 370 -1.48 10.94 4.59
N MET A 371 -1.99 11.82 5.46
CA MET A 371 -2.92 11.43 6.52
C MET A 371 -4.32 11.13 5.98
N PHE A 372 -4.77 11.86 4.95
CA PHE A 372 -5.95 11.46 4.19
C PHE A 372 -5.73 10.13 3.47
N LEU A 373 -4.54 9.88 2.90
CA LEU A 373 -4.23 8.63 2.23
C LEU A 373 -4.32 7.43 3.18
N TYR A 374 -3.80 7.58 4.40
CA TYR A 374 -3.96 6.61 5.48
C TYR A 374 -5.44 6.33 5.76
N ASN A 375 -6.22 7.38 6.05
CA ASN A 375 -7.65 7.24 6.37
C ASN A 375 -8.44 6.64 5.21
N ASP A 376 -8.16 7.07 3.97
CA ASP A 376 -8.83 6.62 2.76
C ASP A 376 -8.57 5.15 2.47
N ALA A 377 -7.31 4.71 2.60
CA ALA A 377 -6.95 3.31 2.40
C ALA A 377 -7.51 2.41 3.51
N MET A 378 -7.55 2.86 4.77
CA MET A 378 -8.23 2.15 5.86
C MET A 378 -9.73 2.06 5.60
N TYR A 379 -10.38 3.17 5.25
CA TYR A 379 -11.80 3.22 4.92
C TYR A 379 -12.15 2.30 3.74
N LEU A 380 -11.35 2.30 2.67
CA LEU A 380 -11.50 1.37 1.55
C LEU A 380 -11.42 -0.08 2.03
N SER A 381 -10.44 -0.42 2.86
CA SER A 381 -10.28 -1.79 3.37
C SER A 381 -11.50 -2.25 4.18
N GLU A 382 -12.03 -1.39 5.05
CA GLU A 382 -13.24 -1.67 5.86
C GLU A 382 -14.48 -1.85 4.97
N ARG A 383 -14.69 -0.94 4.01
CA ARG A 383 -15.83 -1.01 3.10
C ARG A 383 -15.77 -2.22 2.18
N LEU A 384 -14.58 -2.63 1.75
CA LEU A 384 -14.39 -3.85 0.95
C LEU A 384 -14.59 -5.11 1.78
N ALA A 385 -14.25 -5.12 3.08
CA ALA A 385 -14.57 -6.22 3.97
C ALA A 385 -16.09 -6.36 4.19
N ASP A 386 -16.79 -5.24 4.41
CA ASP A 386 -18.25 -5.19 4.47
C ASP A 386 -18.87 -5.71 3.15
N LEU A 387 -18.36 -5.25 2.00
CA LEU A 387 -18.77 -5.71 0.68
C LEU A 387 -18.55 -7.22 0.53
N ALA A 388 -17.39 -7.75 0.90
CA ALA A 388 -17.08 -9.18 0.77
C ALA A 388 -18.02 -10.06 1.60
N SER A 389 -18.36 -9.62 2.82
CA SER A 389 -19.31 -10.34 3.68
C SER A 389 -20.75 -10.29 3.13
N THR A 390 -21.21 -9.10 2.71
CA THR A 390 -22.56 -8.90 2.15
C THR A 390 -22.72 -9.60 0.80
N TRP A 391 -21.69 -9.63 -0.03
CA TRP A 391 -21.66 -10.34 -1.31
C TRP A 391 -21.89 -11.84 -1.14
N LYS A 392 -21.20 -12.48 -0.18
CA LYS A 392 -21.35 -13.90 0.11
C LYS A 392 -22.75 -14.24 0.68
N ALA A 393 -23.43 -13.28 1.31
CA ALA A 393 -24.76 -13.45 1.89
C ALA A 393 -25.92 -13.19 0.92
N ARG A 394 -25.65 -12.68 -0.29
CA ARG A 394 -26.69 -12.31 -1.25
C ARG A 394 -27.33 -13.51 -1.93
N GLU A 395 -28.64 -13.65 -1.76
CA GLU A 395 -29.44 -14.74 -2.35
C GLU A 395 -29.70 -14.56 -3.86
N ASP A 396 -29.57 -13.34 -4.39
CA ASP A 396 -29.83 -13.02 -5.79
C ASP A 396 -28.65 -13.36 -6.74
N LEU A 397 -27.50 -13.74 -6.16
CA LEU A 397 -26.29 -14.11 -6.89
C LEU A 397 -26.23 -15.62 -7.15
N THR A 398 -25.59 -16.01 -8.25
CA THR A 398 -25.28 -17.42 -8.50
C THR A 398 -24.21 -17.91 -7.52
N THR A 399 -24.22 -19.20 -7.19
CA THR A 399 -23.17 -19.82 -6.35
C THR A 399 -21.78 -19.63 -6.97
N ARG A 400 -21.69 -19.61 -8.30
CA ARG A 400 -20.47 -19.29 -9.04
C ARG A 400 -19.98 -17.87 -8.76
N ALA A 401 -20.85 -16.86 -8.85
CA ALA A 401 -20.48 -15.46 -8.59
C ALA A 401 -20.09 -15.20 -7.12
N GLN A 402 -20.73 -15.88 -6.17
CA GLN A 402 -20.37 -15.80 -4.75
C GLN A 402 -18.94 -16.34 -4.51
N ASN A 403 -18.62 -17.50 -5.10
CA ASN A 403 -17.31 -18.16 -4.93
C ASN A 403 -16.18 -17.51 -5.73
N MET A 404 -16.49 -16.69 -6.73
CA MET A 404 -15.51 -15.98 -7.56
C MET A 404 -14.91 -14.75 -6.89
N LEU A 405 -15.60 -14.15 -5.90
CA LEU A 405 -15.07 -12.99 -5.20
C LEU A 405 -13.87 -13.38 -4.30
N ARG A 406 -12.69 -12.85 -4.62
CA ARG A 406 -11.44 -13.08 -3.89
C ARG A 406 -10.72 -11.77 -3.60
N ILE A 407 -11.19 -11.02 -2.62
CA ILE A 407 -10.67 -9.68 -2.29
C ILE A 407 -9.93 -9.62 -0.94
N ASP A 408 -9.88 -10.73 -0.19
CA ASP A 408 -9.28 -10.78 1.15
C ASP A 408 -7.80 -10.36 1.15
N ASN A 409 -7.03 -10.78 0.12
CA ASN A 409 -5.63 -10.37 -0.03
C ASN A 409 -5.47 -8.88 -0.40
N ASP A 410 -6.43 -8.33 -1.15
CA ASP A 410 -6.44 -6.92 -1.52
C ASP A 410 -6.76 -6.04 -0.30
N ILE A 411 -7.68 -6.47 0.56
CA ILE A 411 -8.00 -5.81 1.84
C ILE A 411 -6.75 -5.73 2.71
N LYS A 412 -6.03 -6.84 2.90
CA LYS A 412 -4.77 -6.86 3.65
C LYS A 412 -3.71 -5.96 3.01
N SER A 413 -3.61 -5.98 1.68
CA SER A 413 -2.68 -5.12 0.94
C SER A 413 -2.98 -3.64 1.11
N LEU A 414 -4.26 -3.26 1.20
CA LEU A 414 -4.70 -1.89 1.48
C LEU A 414 -4.39 -1.47 2.93
N GLN A 415 -4.61 -2.35 3.91
CA GLN A 415 -4.26 -2.09 5.31
C GLN A 415 -2.76 -1.85 5.44
N ASN A 416 -1.93 -2.73 4.88
CA ASN A 416 -0.49 -2.58 4.88
C ASN A 416 -0.03 -1.31 4.14
N PHE A 417 -0.70 -0.94 3.05
CA PHE A 417 -0.42 0.28 2.31
C PHE A 417 -0.78 1.53 3.12
N ALA A 418 -1.93 1.53 3.81
CA ALA A 418 -2.31 2.60 4.72
C ALA A 418 -1.25 2.76 5.82
N THR A 419 -0.83 1.65 6.42
CA THR A 419 0.22 1.65 7.44
C THR A 419 1.51 2.26 6.96
N ARG A 420 1.98 1.89 5.77
CA ARG A 420 3.17 2.49 5.16
C ARG A 420 3.01 3.97 4.87
N ALA A 421 1.85 4.42 4.41
CA ALA A 421 1.60 5.83 4.13
C ALA A 421 1.71 6.67 5.42
N TYR A 422 1.13 6.18 6.51
CA TYR A 422 1.21 6.82 7.83
C TYR A 422 2.64 6.85 8.36
N THR A 423 3.34 5.72 8.37
CA THR A 423 4.70 5.63 8.92
C THR A 423 5.71 6.43 8.09
N ASN A 424 5.57 6.44 6.78
CA ASN A 424 6.40 7.26 5.90
C ASN A 424 6.19 8.76 6.16
N GLU A 425 4.94 9.21 6.32
CA GLU A 425 4.66 10.61 6.68
C GLU A 425 5.31 10.99 8.02
N LEU A 426 5.17 10.13 9.04
CA LEU A 426 5.84 10.36 10.32
C LEU A 426 7.36 10.39 10.17
N GLY A 427 7.96 9.46 9.43
CA GLY A 427 9.40 9.40 9.19
C GLY A 427 9.93 10.66 8.48
N VAL A 428 9.20 11.16 7.47
CA VAL A 428 9.52 12.42 6.80
C VAL A 428 9.46 13.60 7.78
N GLN A 429 8.40 13.69 8.59
CA GLN A 429 8.29 14.79 9.55
C GLN A 429 9.33 14.72 10.67
N LYS A 430 9.66 13.52 11.17
CA LYS A 430 10.75 13.31 12.14
C LYS A 430 12.11 13.74 11.56
N THR A 431 12.38 13.40 10.30
CA THR A 431 13.59 13.85 9.59
C THR A 431 13.64 15.37 9.49
N VAL A 432 12.53 16.01 9.08
CA VAL A 432 12.43 17.48 9.03
C VAL A 432 12.66 18.11 10.42
N LEU A 433 12.13 17.53 11.49
CA LEU A 433 12.34 18.02 12.85
C LEU A 433 13.80 17.89 13.28
N ARG A 434 14.45 16.75 12.98
CA ARG A 434 15.87 16.54 13.23
C ARG A 434 16.72 17.58 12.48
N ASP A 435 16.41 17.82 11.21
CA ASP A 435 17.12 18.79 10.38
C ASP A 435 16.92 20.23 10.89
N LEU A 436 15.71 20.58 11.34
CA LEU A 436 15.44 21.87 12.00
C LEU A 436 16.24 22.04 13.29
N LEU A 437 16.53 20.94 14.00
CA LEU A 437 17.40 20.92 15.17
C LEU A 437 18.88 20.78 14.81
N GLY A 438 19.25 20.92 13.53
CA GLY A 438 20.61 20.94 12.99
C GLY A 438 21.18 19.58 12.57
N GLY A 439 20.32 18.61 12.29
CA GLY A 439 20.70 17.33 11.69
C GLY A 439 21.64 16.54 12.59
N ASP A 440 22.76 16.10 12.02
CA ASP A 440 23.80 15.31 12.71
C ASP A 440 24.75 16.18 13.56
N GLN A 441 24.61 17.52 13.52
CA GLN A 441 25.41 18.40 14.36
C GLN A 441 24.80 18.50 15.75
N SER A 442 25.66 18.33 16.77
CA SER A 442 25.26 18.54 18.16
C SER A 442 24.67 19.94 18.35
N LEU A 443 23.54 20.00 19.05
CA LEU A 443 22.89 21.24 19.48
C LEU A 443 23.87 22.25 20.09
N MET A 444 24.89 21.78 20.81
CA MET A 444 25.86 22.62 21.50
C MET A 444 26.76 23.44 20.57
N GLN A 445 26.85 23.06 19.29
CA GLN A 445 27.68 23.71 18.28
C GLN A 445 26.92 24.74 17.44
N GLN A 446 25.62 24.92 17.69
CA GLN A 446 24.78 25.83 16.91
C GLN A 446 24.69 27.22 17.55
N ASP A 447 25.03 28.23 16.76
CA ASP A 447 24.95 29.64 17.18
C ASP A 447 23.50 30.14 17.33
N GLU A 448 22.53 29.53 16.63
CA GLU A 448 21.12 29.96 16.58
C GLU A 448 20.12 28.94 17.16
N LEU A 449 20.54 28.16 18.16
CA LEU A 449 19.75 27.01 18.61
C LEU A 449 18.38 27.36 19.25
N ASP A 450 18.20 28.58 19.78
CA ASP A 450 16.89 29.10 20.18
C ASP A 450 15.91 29.14 18.98
N SER A 451 16.37 29.63 17.83
CA SER A 451 15.55 29.75 16.61
C SER A 451 15.24 28.37 16.02
N CYS A 452 16.20 27.44 16.10
CA CYS A 452 16.02 26.04 15.69
C CYS A 452 14.91 25.35 16.50
N VAL A 453 14.98 25.46 17.83
CA VAL A 453 13.97 24.89 18.73
C VAL A 453 12.60 25.56 18.54
N ASP A 454 12.55 26.89 18.45
CA ASP A 454 11.30 27.61 18.20
C ASP A 454 10.66 27.15 16.86
N SER A 455 11.48 26.89 15.83
CA SER A 455 11.03 26.37 14.54
C SER A 455 10.52 24.93 14.62
N ALA A 456 11.20 24.06 15.38
CA ALA A 456 10.78 22.67 15.59
C ALA A 456 9.44 22.60 16.37
N VAL A 457 9.30 23.38 17.45
CA VAL A 457 8.05 23.47 18.22
C VAL A 457 6.92 24.03 17.36
N ALA A 458 7.19 25.09 16.58
CA ALA A 458 6.20 25.66 15.66
C ALA A 458 5.78 24.64 14.59
N ARG A 459 6.71 23.83 14.08
CA ARG A 459 6.41 22.75 13.13
C ARG A 459 5.48 21.71 13.72
N VAL A 460 5.76 21.21 14.93
CA VAL A 460 4.88 20.25 15.62
C VAL A 460 3.48 20.83 15.84
N ARG A 461 3.38 22.07 16.34
CA ARG A 461 2.08 22.73 16.54
C ARG A 461 1.32 22.90 15.22
N SER A 462 2.00 23.27 14.13
CA SER A 462 1.38 23.41 12.80
C SER A 462 0.83 22.08 12.27
N LEU A 463 1.59 20.99 12.42
CA LEU A 463 1.17 19.65 12.01
C LEU A 463 0.01 19.16 12.88
N ALA A 464 0.08 19.38 14.20
CA ALA A 464 -0.98 19.05 15.15
C ALA A 464 -2.32 19.69 14.74
N VAL A 465 -2.33 20.99 14.43
CA VAL A 465 -3.54 21.70 13.95
C VAL A 465 -4.06 21.12 12.63
N THR A 466 -3.16 20.81 11.70
CA THR A 466 -3.55 20.28 10.39
C THR A 466 -4.17 18.89 10.54
N TRP A 467 -3.49 17.99 11.24
CA TRP A 467 -3.90 16.60 11.42
C TRP A 467 -5.12 16.45 12.33
N GLU A 468 -5.39 17.39 13.24
CA GLU A 468 -6.57 17.34 14.12
C GLU A 468 -7.87 17.35 13.32
N SER A 469 -7.86 18.02 12.17
CA SER A 469 -9.01 18.05 11.26
C SER A 469 -9.14 16.80 10.39
N ILE A 470 -8.19 15.87 10.43
CA ILE A 470 -8.09 14.72 9.52
C ILE A 470 -8.21 13.40 10.29
N LEU A 471 -7.36 13.19 11.28
CA LEU A 471 -7.19 11.92 11.97
C LEU A 471 -8.26 11.70 13.05
N ALA A 472 -8.49 10.43 13.37
CA ALA A 472 -9.19 10.06 14.60
C ALA A 472 -8.37 10.51 15.82
N ARG A 473 -9.03 10.79 16.95
CA ARG A 473 -8.39 11.40 18.11
C ARG A 473 -7.26 10.52 18.68
N SER A 474 -7.48 9.21 18.78
CA SER A 474 -6.46 8.24 19.20
C SER A 474 -5.20 8.31 18.33
N VAL A 475 -5.37 8.20 17.01
CA VAL A 475 -4.29 8.24 16.02
C VAL A 475 -3.60 9.61 16.01
N TRP A 476 -4.35 10.69 16.22
CA TRP A 476 -3.79 12.04 16.32
C TRP A 476 -2.83 12.18 17.49
N TYR A 477 -3.22 11.71 18.69
CA TYR A 477 -2.33 11.75 19.86
C TYR A 477 -1.07 10.93 19.64
N GLN A 478 -1.19 9.75 19.02
CA GLN A 478 -0.03 8.93 18.67
C GLN A 478 0.89 9.64 17.67
N ALA A 479 0.33 10.20 16.60
CA ALA A 479 1.09 10.89 15.56
C ALA A 479 1.85 12.10 16.11
N VAL A 480 1.17 12.97 16.86
CA VAL A 480 1.78 14.17 17.46
C VAL A 480 2.75 13.78 18.58
N GLY A 481 2.43 12.77 19.37
CA GLY A 481 3.31 12.23 20.41
C GLY A 481 4.62 11.70 19.83
N SER A 482 4.57 10.97 18.73
CA SER A 482 5.76 10.48 18.02
C SER A 482 6.67 11.61 17.51
N LEU A 483 6.09 12.75 17.13
CA LEU A 483 6.88 13.94 16.75
C LEU A 483 7.52 14.62 17.96
N ALA A 484 6.79 14.73 19.07
CA ALA A 484 7.32 15.27 20.32
C ALA A 484 8.45 14.39 20.87
N ASP A 485 8.28 13.08 20.78
CA ASP A 485 9.28 12.09 21.16
C ASP A 485 10.56 12.22 20.31
N ALA A 486 10.43 12.39 18.99
CA ALA A 486 11.60 12.59 18.13
C ALA A 486 12.42 13.83 18.51
N ILE A 487 11.77 14.94 18.90
CA ILE A 487 12.47 16.14 19.41
C ILE A 487 13.17 15.82 20.74
N SER A 488 12.46 15.13 21.63
CA SER A 488 12.95 14.75 22.96
C SER A 488 14.18 13.84 22.87
N SER A 489 14.10 12.75 22.11
CA SER A 489 15.20 11.81 21.86
C SER A 489 16.42 12.50 21.28
N LYS A 490 16.24 13.40 20.32
CA LYS A 490 17.33 14.16 19.69
C LYS A 490 18.08 15.02 20.70
N ILE A 491 17.35 15.74 21.56
CA ILE A 491 17.96 16.63 22.57
C ILE A 491 18.68 15.82 23.64
N ILE A 492 18.07 14.72 24.09
CA ILE A 492 18.72 13.84 25.07
C ILE A 492 20.03 13.31 24.48
N SER A 493 20.03 12.77 23.27
CA SER A 493 21.25 12.26 22.62
C SER A 493 22.34 13.33 22.55
N ASP A 494 22.01 14.50 22.01
CA ASP A 494 22.99 15.58 21.82
C ASP A 494 23.62 16.09 23.13
N VAL A 495 22.86 16.07 24.23
CA VAL A 495 23.34 16.47 25.56
C VAL A 495 24.19 15.37 26.17
N MET A 496 23.79 14.10 26.01
CA MET A 496 24.56 12.95 26.50
C MET A 496 25.89 12.77 25.76
N ASP A 497 25.93 13.12 24.47
CA ASP A 497 27.15 13.06 23.64
C ASP A 497 28.08 14.26 23.85
N ALA A 498 27.70 15.25 24.66
CA ALA A 498 28.49 16.45 24.88
C ALA A 498 29.70 16.17 25.78
N SER A 499 30.92 16.33 25.23
CA SER A 499 32.17 16.14 25.97
C SER A 499 32.38 17.06 27.18
N SER A 500 31.75 18.25 27.17
CA SER A 500 31.74 19.19 28.29
C SER A 500 30.56 20.14 28.13
N ILE A 501 29.89 20.43 29.24
CA ILE A 501 28.72 21.31 29.32
C ILE A 501 29.07 22.44 30.28
N GLY A 502 29.26 23.65 29.74
CA GLY A 502 29.45 24.85 30.56
C GLY A 502 28.16 25.24 31.30
N GLN A 503 28.28 26.01 32.38
CA GLN A 503 27.12 26.46 33.15
C GLN A 503 26.12 27.28 32.31
N ASP A 504 26.61 28.15 31.42
CA ASP A 504 25.78 28.95 30.53
C ASP A 504 25.04 28.05 29.52
N ASP A 505 25.71 27.03 29.00
CA ASP A 505 25.11 26.07 28.06
C ASP A 505 24.09 25.17 28.74
N ALA A 506 24.36 24.67 29.95
CA ALA A 506 23.41 23.88 30.74
C ALA A 506 22.13 24.68 31.01
N TYR A 507 22.26 25.96 31.37
CA TYR A 507 21.12 26.85 31.58
C TYR A 507 20.35 27.10 30.28
N ARG A 508 21.05 27.33 29.16
CA ARG A 508 20.42 27.51 27.85
C ARG A 508 19.66 26.26 27.41
N VAL A 509 20.25 25.07 27.52
CA VAL A 509 19.60 23.79 27.20
C VAL A 509 18.35 23.58 28.06
N ALA A 510 18.45 23.83 29.37
CA ALA A 510 17.31 23.73 30.28
C ALA A 510 16.15 24.67 29.90
N GLN A 511 16.44 25.91 29.48
CA GLN A 511 15.44 26.85 28.98
C GLN A 511 14.75 26.34 27.70
N LEU A 512 15.49 25.68 26.81
CA LEU A 512 14.93 25.12 25.57
C LEU A 512 14.08 23.90 25.84
N ILE A 513 14.51 23.04 26.76
CA ILE A 513 13.68 21.92 27.24
C ILE A 513 12.38 22.48 27.80
N ALA A 514 12.43 23.55 28.62
CA ALA A 514 11.23 24.18 29.14
C ALA A 514 10.28 24.64 28.01
N LYS A 515 10.79 25.31 26.97
CA LYS A 515 10.00 25.69 25.78
C LYS A 515 9.37 24.48 25.07
N ILE A 516 10.13 23.39 24.90
CA ILE A 516 9.63 22.18 24.21
C ILE A 516 8.55 21.51 25.04
N THR A 517 8.72 21.47 26.37
CA THR A 517 7.72 20.91 27.28
C THR A 517 6.41 21.69 27.28
N GLU A 518 6.35 22.92 26.72
CA GLU A 518 5.08 23.62 26.48
C GLU A 518 4.16 22.86 25.53
N LEU A 519 4.66 21.92 24.73
CA LEU A 519 3.86 21.01 23.90
C LEU A 519 2.94 20.10 24.72
N ASP A 520 3.13 20.00 26.04
CA ASP A 520 2.20 19.32 26.96
C ASP A 520 0.76 19.84 26.83
N ASP A 521 0.58 21.10 26.42
CA ASP A 521 -0.73 21.72 26.23
C ASP A 521 -1.57 21.04 25.13
N LEU A 522 -0.94 20.27 24.23
CA LEU A 522 -1.59 19.47 23.19
C LEU A 522 -2.20 18.17 23.75
N PHE A 523 -1.72 17.69 24.90
CA PHE A 523 -2.08 16.40 25.50
C PHE A 523 -2.89 16.54 26.80
N LEU A 524 -3.59 17.66 26.97
CA LEU A 524 -4.47 17.85 28.12
C LEU A 524 -5.71 16.96 28.02
N PRO A 525 -6.12 16.26 29.10
CA PRO A 525 -7.35 15.47 29.14
C PRO A 525 -8.61 16.25 28.75
N SER A 526 -8.67 17.56 29.02
CA SER A 526 -9.78 18.44 28.57
C SER A 526 -9.93 18.52 27.05
N ARG A 527 -8.87 18.24 26.28
CA ARG A 527 -8.95 18.13 24.81
C ARG A 527 -9.52 16.79 24.33
N SER A 528 -9.50 15.76 25.18
CA SER A 528 -9.97 14.41 24.85
C SER A 528 -11.49 14.25 25.02
N THR A 529 -12.10 15.00 25.93
CA THR A 529 -13.54 14.94 26.18
C THR A 529 -14.28 15.88 25.23
N THR A 530 -14.95 15.31 24.24
CA THR A 530 -15.90 16.00 23.35
C THR A 530 -17.14 16.57 24.07
N ALA A 531 -17.18 16.51 25.40
CA ALA A 531 -18.23 17.10 26.21
C ALA A 531 -17.96 18.61 26.38
N GLN A 532 -18.53 19.39 25.46
CA GLN A 532 -18.76 20.82 25.63
C GLN A 532 -19.27 21.12 27.06
N GLY A 533 -18.41 21.67 27.92
CA GLY A 533 -18.84 22.26 29.20
C GLY A 533 -18.06 21.89 30.46
N GLN A 534 -16.98 21.10 30.41
CA GLN A 534 -16.11 20.97 31.58
C GLN A 534 -15.18 22.20 31.66
N GLN A 535 -15.26 22.90 32.81
CA GLN A 535 -14.37 24.00 33.16
C GLN A 535 -12.92 23.51 33.07
N HIS A 536 -12.06 24.25 32.35
CA HIS A 536 -10.61 24.08 32.43
C HIS A 536 -10.22 23.96 33.89
N VAL A 537 -9.81 22.76 34.32
CA VAL A 537 -9.21 22.60 35.64
C VAL A 537 -7.80 23.14 35.47
N ALA A 538 -7.44 24.16 36.24
CA ALA A 538 -6.19 24.90 36.04
C ALA A 538 -4.91 24.07 36.25
N ASP A 539 -5.05 22.85 36.79
CA ASP A 539 -3.97 21.91 37.12
C ASP A 539 -4.22 20.52 36.50
N GLU A 540 -4.64 20.46 35.24
CA GLU A 540 -4.72 19.18 34.52
C GLU A 540 -3.34 18.60 34.25
N ILE A 541 -3.15 17.31 34.55
CA ILE A 541 -1.90 16.59 34.28
C ILE A 541 -1.88 16.20 32.79
N PRO A 542 -0.89 16.66 32.01
CA PRO A 542 -0.74 16.27 30.61
C PRO A 542 -0.48 14.77 30.47
N THR A 543 -1.07 14.14 29.45
CA THR A 543 -0.87 12.72 29.15
C THR A 543 0.23 12.48 28.10
N THR A 544 1.07 13.48 27.81
CA THR A 544 2.14 13.42 26.79
C THR A 544 3.05 12.20 26.96
N ALA A 545 3.39 11.85 28.21
CA ALA A 545 4.24 10.70 28.53
C ALA A 545 3.66 9.34 28.09
N GLN A 546 2.35 9.25 27.80
CA GLN A 546 1.73 8.05 27.25
C GLN A 546 2.02 7.87 25.76
N TYR A 547 2.36 8.95 25.06
CA TYR A 547 2.54 8.97 23.60
C TYR A 547 3.98 9.32 23.17
N ALA A 548 4.80 9.81 24.10
CA ALA A 548 6.21 10.13 23.89
C ALA A 548 7.05 9.48 25.00
N ALA A 549 7.70 8.37 24.68
CA ALA A 549 8.40 7.51 25.63
C ALA A 549 9.56 8.22 26.35
N THR A 550 10.29 9.08 25.63
CA THR A 550 11.44 9.80 26.16
C THR A 550 11.06 11.11 26.88
N TRP A 551 9.78 11.45 26.94
CA TRP A 551 9.32 12.75 27.42
C TRP A 551 9.62 13.03 28.88
N LEU A 552 9.40 12.03 29.75
CA LEU A 552 9.74 12.16 31.17
C LEU A 552 11.25 12.21 31.38
N ARG A 553 12.00 11.43 30.59
CA ARG A 553 13.47 11.47 30.59
C ARG A 553 13.99 12.88 30.25
N LEU A 554 13.40 13.56 29.28
CA LEU A 554 13.75 14.95 28.92
C LEU A 554 13.48 15.94 30.08
N LYS A 555 12.34 15.79 30.78
CA LYS A 555 12.01 16.62 31.93
C LYS A 555 13.03 16.45 33.06
N TYR A 556 13.37 15.20 33.40
CA TYR A 556 14.41 14.92 34.39
C TYR A 556 15.79 15.44 33.95
N LEU A 557 16.14 15.36 32.66
CA LEU A 557 17.37 15.95 32.15
C LEU A 557 17.44 17.45 32.44
N SER A 558 16.35 18.18 32.21
CA SER A 558 16.28 19.62 32.52
C SER A 558 16.47 19.93 34.01
N GLU A 559 15.92 19.09 34.89
CA GLU A 559 16.13 19.23 36.34
C GLU A 559 17.59 18.98 36.73
N VAL A 560 18.23 17.95 36.16
CA VAL A 560 19.62 17.62 36.47
C VAL A 560 20.58 18.70 35.97
N LEU A 561 20.38 19.24 34.76
CA LEU A 561 21.22 20.32 34.20
C LEU A 561 21.17 21.61 35.03
N GLN A 562 20.08 21.85 35.77
CA GLN A 562 19.91 23.02 36.64
C GLN A 562 20.33 22.76 38.10
N SER A 563 20.61 21.51 38.45
CA SER A 563 20.88 21.08 39.82
C SER A 563 22.35 21.22 40.21
N ASN A 564 22.62 21.41 41.51
CA ASN A 564 23.96 21.28 42.07
C ASN A 564 24.31 19.82 42.41
N LEU A 565 25.59 19.50 42.66
CA LEU A 565 26.03 18.12 42.98
C LEU A 565 25.26 17.45 44.13
N ASN A 566 24.81 18.20 45.15
CA ASN A 566 24.02 17.63 46.24
C ASN A 566 22.59 17.32 45.81
N GLU A 567 22.00 18.17 44.96
CA GLU A 567 20.68 17.98 44.36
C GLU A 567 20.69 16.82 43.36
N VAL A 568 21.72 16.68 42.52
CA VAL A 568 21.88 15.50 41.65
C VAL A 568 21.98 14.22 42.48
N ARG A 569 22.71 14.25 43.61
CA ARG A 569 22.75 13.12 44.55
C ARG A 569 21.37 12.81 45.15
N TYR A 570 20.58 13.84 45.47
CA TYR A 570 19.22 13.67 45.96
C TYR A 570 18.29 13.11 44.88
N LEU A 571 18.35 13.66 43.66
CA LEU A 571 17.58 13.18 42.52
C LEU A 571 17.89 11.71 42.23
N TRP A 572 19.15 11.29 42.32
CA TRP A 572 19.53 9.89 42.17
C TRP A 572 18.97 9.00 43.27
N ASN A 573 19.21 9.32 44.54
CA ASN A 573 18.91 8.39 45.65
C ASN A 573 17.44 8.42 46.09
N ASP A 574 16.81 9.58 46.05
CA ASP A 574 15.51 9.84 46.68
C ASP A 574 14.41 10.20 45.66
N SER A 575 14.72 10.32 44.37
CA SER A 575 13.75 10.62 43.29
C SER A 575 13.79 9.61 42.15
N GLU A 576 12.87 9.73 41.20
CA GLU A 576 12.66 8.78 40.10
C GLU A 576 13.71 8.87 38.98
N LEU A 577 14.82 9.60 39.17
CA LEU A 577 15.88 9.73 38.16
C LEU A 577 16.44 8.38 37.71
N GLY A 578 16.60 7.43 38.64
CA GLY A 578 17.09 6.08 38.37
C GLY A 578 16.12 5.19 37.56
N LEU A 579 14.90 5.65 37.25
CA LEU A 579 13.99 4.97 36.32
C LEU A 579 14.26 5.34 34.85
N TYR A 580 14.85 6.52 34.61
CA TYR A 580 15.03 7.08 33.26
C TYR A 580 16.48 7.16 32.81
N PHE A 581 17.43 7.07 33.75
CA PHE A 581 18.87 7.12 33.48
C PHE A 581 19.59 5.98 34.20
N SER A 582 20.59 5.42 33.53
CA SER A 582 21.54 4.49 34.14
C SER A 582 22.56 5.22 35.01
N ALA A 583 23.20 4.47 35.92
CA ALA A 583 24.22 5.03 36.81
C ALA A 583 25.42 5.58 36.03
N ASP A 584 25.78 4.94 34.91
CA ASP A 584 26.88 5.38 34.06
C ASP A 584 26.52 6.68 33.32
N GLU A 585 25.31 6.78 32.74
CA GLU A 585 24.84 8.01 32.09
C GLU A 585 24.80 9.21 33.06
N VAL A 586 24.37 9.00 34.32
CA VAL A 586 24.38 10.09 35.32
C VAL A 586 25.81 10.48 35.69
N VAL A 587 26.73 9.52 35.76
CA VAL A 587 28.15 9.81 36.00
C VAL A 587 28.74 10.60 34.83
N ASP A 588 28.47 10.20 33.59
CA ASP A 588 28.94 10.90 32.39
C ASP A 588 28.43 12.34 32.35
N LEU A 589 27.15 12.55 32.68
CA LEU A 589 26.57 13.90 32.77
C LEU A 589 27.24 14.75 33.88
N ILE A 590 27.56 14.15 35.03
CA ILE A 590 28.31 14.83 36.11
C ILE A 590 29.72 15.18 35.65
N GLU A 591 30.40 14.27 34.94
CA GLU A 591 31.74 14.47 34.39
C GLU A 591 31.77 15.55 33.31
N ALA A 592 30.71 15.64 32.49
CA ALA A 592 30.57 16.68 31.48
C ALA A 592 30.25 18.06 32.07
N SER A 593 29.46 18.12 33.16
CA SER A 593 28.89 19.38 33.68
C SER A 593 29.67 20.01 34.84
N PHE A 594 30.52 19.25 35.56
CA PHE A 594 31.21 19.74 36.76
C PHE A 594 32.74 19.61 36.68
N ASP A 595 33.43 20.65 37.15
CA ASP A 595 34.88 20.60 37.32
C ASP A 595 35.32 19.54 38.33
N ALA A 596 36.45 18.88 38.03
CA ALA A 596 37.06 17.83 38.84
C ALA A 596 37.38 18.31 40.27
N ASN A 597 36.48 18.00 41.21
CA ASN A 597 36.64 18.36 42.62
C ASN A 597 36.46 17.13 43.56
N PRO A 598 36.92 17.17 44.82
CA PRO A 598 36.76 16.05 45.74
C PRO A 598 35.31 15.64 46.00
N ARG A 599 34.36 16.58 46.00
CA ARG A 599 32.92 16.35 46.24
C ARG A 599 32.25 15.65 45.05
N MET A 600 32.67 15.97 43.83
CA MET A 600 32.27 15.31 42.59
C MET A 600 32.71 13.85 42.63
N ARG A 601 33.98 13.57 42.96
CA ARG A 601 34.47 12.19 43.12
C ARG A 601 33.73 11.41 44.20
N GLU A 602 33.38 12.06 45.31
CA GLU A 602 32.58 11.44 46.36
C GLU A 602 31.14 11.15 45.91
N THR A 603 30.54 12.04 45.12
CA THR A 603 29.18 11.87 44.57
C THR A 603 29.14 10.77 43.51
N ILE A 604 30.09 10.73 42.58
CA ILE A 604 30.25 9.66 41.59
C ILE A 604 30.45 8.31 42.30
N ARG A 605 31.29 8.28 43.34
CA ARG A 605 31.48 7.07 44.14
C ARG A 605 30.18 6.60 44.80
N ALA A 606 29.40 7.52 45.36
CA ALA A 606 28.11 7.19 45.98
C ALA A 606 27.10 6.64 44.96
N ILE A 607 27.05 7.19 43.75
CA ILE A 607 26.19 6.71 42.65
C ILE A 607 26.62 5.31 42.21
N ARG A 608 27.93 5.08 42.02
CA ARG A 608 28.45 3.74 41.66
C ARG A 608 28.29 2.70 42.75
N GLU A 609 28.31 3.09 44.02
CA GLU A 609 28.08 2.19 45.16
C GLU A 609 26.59 1.81 45.30
N ASN A 610 25.67 2.62 44.77
CA ASN A 610 24.23 2.34 44.74
C ASN A 610 23.64 2.60 43.33
N PRO A 611 23.88 1.69 42.36
CA PRO A 611 23.49 1.88 40.97
C PRO A 611 21.98 1.76 40.71
N ASN A 612 21.21 1.17 41.64
CA ASN A 612 19.75 1.02 41.53
C ASN A 612 19.05 1.45 42.83
N PRO A 613 18.93 2.76 43.09
CA PRO A 613 18.40 3.28 44.36
C PRO A 613 16.91 2.92 44.59
N MET A 614 16.12 2.74 43.52
CA MET A 614 14.69 2.44 43.58
C MET A 614 14.34 0.95 43.74
N HIS A 615 15.34 0.06 43.69
CA HIS A 615 15.15 -1.39 43.92
C HIS A 615 15.66 -1.87 45.30
N SER A 616 16.05 -0.94 46.18
CA SER A 616 16.54 -1.23 47.54
C SER A 616 15.43 -1.27 48.60
#